data_AF-A0A661NUZ7-F1
#
_entry.id   AF-A0A661NUZ7-F1
#
_cell.length_a   1.000
_cell.length_b   1.000
_cell.length_c   1.000
_cell.angle_alpha   90.00
_cell.angle_beta   90.00
_cell.angle_gamma   90.00
#
_symmetry.space_group_name_H-M   'P 1'
#
loop_
_entity.id
_entity.type
_entity.pdbx_description
1 polymer ?
#
loop_
_entity_poly.entity_id
_entity_poly.type
_entity_poly.pdbx_seq_one_letter_code
_entity_poly.pdbx_strand_id
1 'polypeptide(L)' 'VPMRATDNIMWTVKFRNGQVKRFKFPIRTTPEGKAEPAGGWGNEPDMESPVLFTEPESLKLDKVWTK' A
#
# COMPACT_ATOMS: atom_id res chain seq x y z
N VAL A 1 -7.53 -22.75 9.00
CA VAL A 1 -7.16 -22.39 7.62
C VAL A 1 -7.54 -20.94 7.41
N PRO A 2 -6.66 -20.09 6.83
CA PRO A 2 -7.00 -18.71 6.51
C PRO A 2 -8.00 -18.64 5.35
N MET A 3 -8.94 -17.69 5.44
CA MET A 3 -9.85 -17.35 4.36
C MET A 3 -9.52 -15.93 3.90
N ARG A 4 -8.84 -15.82 2.76
CA ARG A 4 -8.43 -14.55 2.17
C ARG A 4 -9.48 -14.10 1.15
N ALA A 5 -10.11 -12.96 1.42
CA ALA A 5 -11.00 -12.26 0.48
C ALA A 5 -10.21 -11.16 -0.28
N THR A 6 -10.92 -10.31 -1.03
CA THR A 6 -10.34 -9.22 -1.82
C THR A 6 -9.80 -8.06 -0.97
N ASP A 7 -10.52 -7.67 0.07
CA ASP A 7 -10.22 -6.50 0.92
C ASP A 7 -9.92 -6.87 2.38
N ASN A 8 -10.15 -8.12 2.77
CA ASN A 8 -9.92 -8.61 4.13
C ASN A 8 -9.39 -10.05 4.18
N ILE A 9 -8.81 -10.42 5.31
CA ILE A 9 -8.42 -11.78 5.64
C ILE A 9 -9.08 -12.20 6.95
N MET A 10 -9.62 -13.42 6.95
CA MET A 10 -10.24 -14.04 8.10
C MET A 10 -9.41 -15.22 8.59
N TRP A 11 -9.17 -15.24 9.90
CA TRP A 11 -8.45 -16.32 10.57
C TRP A 11 -9.38 -17.05 11.52
N THR A 12 -9.49 -18.36 11.35
CA THR A 12 -10.09 -19.25 12.33
C THR A 12 -9.00 -20.08 12.98
N VAL A 13 -8.79 -19.86 14.28
CA VAL A 13 -7.81 -20.59 15.11
C VAL A 13 -8.56 -21.59 15.98
N LYS A 14 -8.35 -22.89 15.72
CA LYS A 14 -8.89 -24.00 16.54
C LYS A 14 -7.79 -24.53 17.44
N PHE A 15 -7.95 -24.35 18.74
CA PHE A 15 -7.02 -24.83 19.77
C PHE A 15 -7.23 -26.33 20.01
N ARG A 16 -6.19 -27.00 20.54
CA ARG A 16 -6.22 -28.44 20.85
C ARG A 16 -7.34 -28.83 21.80
N ASN A 17 -7.71 -27.95 22.73
CA ASN A 17 -8.82 -28.14 23.67
C ASN A 17 -10.22 -27.93 23.05
N GLY A 18 -10.31 -27.70 21.75
CA GLY A 18 -11.57 -27.47 21.04
C GLY A 18 -12.03 -26.01 21.00
N GLN A 19 -11.37 -25.08 21.71
CA GLN A 19 -11.72 -23.65 21.63
C GLN A 19 -11.47 -23.13 20.21
N VAL A 20 -12.41 -22.32 19.69
CA VAL A 20 -12.29 -21.69 18.37
C VAL A 20 -12.34 -20.17 18.54
N LYS A 21 -11.32 -19.48 18.01
CA LYS A 21 -11.29 -18.02 17.89
C LYS A 21 -11.34 -17.59 16.42
N ARG A 22 -12.07 -16.51 16.15
CA ARG A 22 -12.23 -15.95 14.80
C ARG A 22 -11.78 -14.49 14.81
N PHE A 23 -10.99 -14.12 13.81
CA PHE A 23 -10.48 -12.76 13.63
C PHE A 23 -10.71 -12.33 12.18
N LYS A 24 -10.91 -11.03 11.98
CA LYS A 24 -11.03 -10.40 10.66
C LYS A 24 -10.14 -9.16 10.64
N PHE A 25 -9.29 -9.06 9.62
CA PHE A 25 -8.41 -7.92 9.43
C PHE A 25 -8.56 -7.39 8.00
N PRO A 26 -8.64 -6.06 7.80
CA PRO A 26 -8.53 -5.48 6.46
C PRO A 26 -7.11 -5.69 5.91
N ILE A 27 -6.99 -5.92 4.60
CA ILE A 27 -5.69 -6.12 3.93
C ILE A 27 -5.44 -5.13 2.78
N ARG A 28 -6.48 -4.51 2.24
CA ARG A 28 -6.39 -3.49 1.20
C ARG A 28 -7.46 -2.44 1.39
N THR A 29 -7.11 -1.20 1.08
CA THR A 29 -8.03 -0.04 1.04
C THR A 29 -8.45 0.32 -0.39
N THR A 30 -7.76 -0.23 -1.39
CA THR A 30 -8.04 -0.03 -2.82
C THR A 30 -8.23 -1.37 -3.54
N PRO A 31 -9.02 -1.41 -4.63
CA PRO A 31 -9.24 -2.64 -5.39
C PRO A 31 -7.96 -3.16 -6.06
N GLU A 32 -7.90 -4.47 -6.26
CA GLU A 32 -6.83 -5.09 -7.03
C GLU A 32 -6.77 -4.58 -8.47
N GLY A 33 -5.57 -4.33 -8.97
CA GLY A 33 -5.36 -3.87 -10.35
C GLY A 33 -5.79 -2.42 -10.62
N LYS A 34 -6.09 -1.64 -9.58
CA LYS A 34 -6.48 -0.22 -9.69
C LYS A 34 -5.42 0.76 -9.18
N ALA A 35 -4.20 0.30 -8.90
CA ALA A 35 -3.11 1.18 -8.51
C ALA A 35 -2.67 2.04 -9.72
N GLU A 36 -2.69 3.36 -9.57
CA GLU A 36 -2.17 4.29 -10.56
C GLU A 36 -0.69 4.54 -10.27
N PRO A 37 0.24 4.25 -11.20
CA PRO A 37 1.68 4.32 -10.92
C PRO A 37 2.18 5.69 -10.47
N ALA A 38 1.66 6.76 -11.07
CA ALA A 38 2.00 8.14 -10.69
C ALA A 38 1.23 8.60 -9.44
N GLY A 39 0.16 7.91 -9.05
CA GLY A 39 -0.65 8.27 -7.88
C GLY A 39 -1.27 9.68 -7.94
N GLY A 40 -1.43 10.25 -9.15
CA GLY A 40 -1.93 11.60 -9.37
C GLY A 40 -0.88 12.72 -9.25
N TRP A 41 0.39 12.39 -9.03
CA TRP A 41 1.49 13.36 -8.97
C TRP A 41 2.10 13.61 -10.36
N GLY A 42 2.70 14.79 -10.56
CA GLY A 42 3.50 15.09 -11.74
C GLY A 42 4.64 14.09 -11.92
N ASN A 43 4.94 13.75 -13.17
CA ASN A 43 5.76 12.57 -13.47
C ASN A 43 6.73 12.75 -14.65
N GLU A 44 7.14 13.99 -14.91
CA GLU A 44 8.05 14.38 -15.99
C GLU A 44 9.32 15.04 -15.42
N PRO A 45 10.12 14.35 -14.60
CA PRO A 45 11.38 14.90 -14.11
C PRO A 45 12.43 14.94 -15.23
N ASP A 46 13.39 15.85 -15.10
CA ASP A 46 14.60 15.85 -15.92
C ASP A 46 15.50 14.67 -15.56
N MET A 47 16.06 13.98 -16.55
CA MET A 47 16.91 12.80 -16.36
C MET A 47 18.25 13.12 -15.68
N GLU A 48 18.77 14.33 -15.88
CA GLU A 48 20.02 14.78 -15.25
C GLU A 48 19.78 15.37 -13.85
N SER A 49 18.51 15.56 -13.47
CA SER A 49 18.13 16.09 -12.17
C SER A 49 18.22 15.02 -11.08
N PRO A 50 18.56 15.40 -9.84
CA PRO A 50 18.59 14.45 -8.71
C PRO A 50 17.19 14.05 -8.21
N VAL A 51 16.11 14.61 -8.77
CA VAL A 51 14.73 14.34 -8.32
C VAL A 51 14.23 12.99 -8.86
N LEU A 52 13.51 12.22 -8.04
CA LEU A 52 12.88 10.98 -8.49
C LEU A 52 11.59 11.24 -9.29
N PHE A 53 11.03 10.16 -9.85
CA PHE A 53 9.91 10.16 -10.80
C PHE A 53 8.75 11.12 -10.48
N THR A 54 8.32 11.22 -9.21
CA THR A 54 7.20 12.08 -8.78
C THR A 54 7.59 13.16 -7.79
N GLU A 55 8.89 13.39 -7.60
CA GLU A 55 9.40 14.38 -6.66
C GLU A 55 9.50 15.77 -7.30
N PRO A 56 9.40 16.86 -6.52
CA PRO A 56 9.21 16.91 -5.07
C PRO A 56 7.75 16.74 -4.61
N GLU A 57 6.80 16.68 -5.55
CA GLU A 57 5.36 16.77 -5.25
C GLU A 57 4.88 15.63 -4.33
N SER A 58 5.32 14.40 -4.60
CA SER A 58 4.98 13.23 -3.78
C SER A 58 5.56 13.26 -2.36
N LEU A 59 6.62 14.06 -2.13
CA LEU A 59 7.17 14.33 -0.80
C LEU A 59 6.38 15.40 -0.05
N LYS A 60 5.49 16.13 -0.74
CA LYS A 60 4.79 17.31 -0.21
C LYS A 60 5.75 18.40 0.28
N LEU A 61 6.82 18.61 -0.47
CA LEU A 61 7.82 19.64 -0.22
C LEU A 61 7.91 20.59 -1.41
N ASP A 62 8.33 21.83 -1.17
CA ASP A 62 8.52 22.82 -2.24
C ASP A 62 9.70 22.45 -3.16
N LYS A 63 10.72 21.75 -2.62
CA LYS A 63 11.90 21.29 -3.36
C LYS A 63 12.56 20.09 -2.68
N VAL A 64 13.20 19.24 -3.47
CA VAL A 64 14.10 18.19 -2.95
C VAL A 64 15.37 18.86 -2.40
N TRP A 65 15.82 18.43 -1.22
CA TRP A 65 17.07 18.93 -0.67
C TRP A 65 18.26 18.36 -1.45
N THR A 66 19.11 19.26 -1.94
CA THR A 66 20.39 18.93 -2.59
C THR A 66 21.51 19.67 -1.84
N LYS A 67 22.66 19.00 -1.71
CA LYS A 67 23.81 19.46 -0.92
C LYS A 67 24.49 20.68 -1.54
#